data_AF-A0A976HS31-F1
#
_entry.id   AF-A0A976HS31-F1
#
_cell.length_a   1.000
_cell.length_b   1.000
_cell.length_c   1.000
_cell.angle_alpha   90.00
_cell.angle_beta   90.00
_cell.angle_gamma   90.00
#
_symmetry.space_group_name_H-M   'P 1'
#
loop_
_entity.id
_entity.type
_entity.pdbx_description
1 polymer ?
#
loop_
_entity_poly.entity_id
_entity_poly.type
_entity_poly.pdbx_seq_one_letter_code
_entity_poly.pdbx_strand_id
1 'polypeptide(L)'
;MNGQTGAVVCTEDLAALHALLDAAYPENLRTIAEWNFVQLVEDWDMLGIKPDAQTLPKLALIALRQTERLSTEEGGNALYLNKGISYRASLRDRDMFERFTGRNYDELGKQHHISPMRVRQIMRAMRASETSRRQGNLDLT
;
A
#
# COMPACT_ATOMS: atom_id res chain seq x y z
N MET A 1 2.68 -15.81 5.01
CA MET A 1 3.77 -15.67 4.02
C MET A 1 3.11 -15.46 2.67
N ASN A 2 2.96 -14.21 2.23
CA ASN A 2 2.50 -13.92 0.88
C ASN A 2 3.74 -13.55 0.08
N GLY A 3 4.27 -14.52 -0.67
CA GLY A 3 5.22 -14.24 -1.72
C GLY A 3 4.48 -13.51 -2.82
N GLN A 4 4.62 -12.19 -2.87
CA GLN A 4 4.36 -11.46 -4.09
C GLN A 4 5.53 -11.78 -5.03
N THR A 5 5.22 -12.46 -6.12
CA THR A 5 6.08 -12.52 -7.29
C THR A 5 6.08 -11.11 -7.89
N GLY A 6 6.85 -10.21 -7.29
CA GLY A 6 7.26 -8.96 -7.93
C GLY A 6 8.21 -9.30 -9.07
N ALA A 7 8.08 -8.62 -10.20
CA ALA A 7 9.07 -8.73 -11.26
C ALA A 7 10.44 -8.44 -10.63
N VAL A 8 11.41 -9.35 -10.79
CA VAL A 8 12.75 -9.15 -10.23
C VAL A 8 13.37 -7.99 -10.99
N VAL A 9 13.27 -6.78 -10.45
CA VAL A 9 14.00 -5.62 -10.97
C VAL A 9 15.48 -5.96 -10.84
N CYS A 10 16.16 -5.99 -11.99
CA CYS A 10 17.54 -6.41 -12.04
C CYS A 10 18.45 -5.25 -11.59
N THR A 11 19.65 -5.58 -11.12
CA THR A 11 20.69 -4.60 -10.77
C THR A 11 20.98 -3.64 -11.92
N GLU A 12 20.77 -4.08 -13.17
CA GLU A 12 20.93 -3.26 -14.38
C GLU A 12 19.89 -2.14 -14.50
N ASP A 13 18.64 -2.37 -14.09
CA ASP A 13 17.59 -1.35 -14.16
C ASP A 13 17.86 -0.20 -13.19
N LEU A 14 18.42 -0.52 -12.00
CA LEU A 14 18.81 0.45 -10.99
C LEU A 14 19.92 1.39 -11.45
N ALA A 15 20.71 1.01 -12.47
CA ALA A 15 21.75 1.87 -13.01
C ALA A 15 21.18 3.21 -13.52
N ALA A 16 19.96 3.22 -14.05
CA ALA A 16 19.29 4.45 -14.50
C ALA A 16 19.00 5.41 -13.34
N LEU A 17 18.63 4.88 -12.17
CA LEU A 17 18.44 5.67 -10.95
C LEU A 17 19.78 6.11 -10.37
N HIS A 18 20.74 5.19 -10.24
CA HIS A 18 22.04 5.48 -9.64
C HIS A 18 22.83 6.51 -10.44
N ALA A 19 22.65 6.59 -11.77
CA ALA A 19 23.23 7.65 -12.59
C ALA A 19 22.74 9.07 -12.22
N LEU A 20 21.59 9.20 -11.56
CA LEU A 20 21.05 10.48 -11.09
C LEU A 20 21.52 10.87 -9.68
N LEU A 21 22.12 9.93 -8.94
CA LEU A 21 22.49 10.11 -7.55
C LEU A 21 24.01 10.27 -7.42
N ASP A 22 24.46 11.35 -6.78
CA ASP A 22 25.86 11.48 -6.43
C ASP A 22 26.22 10.66 -5.16
N ALA A 23 27.50 10.68 -4.79
CA ALA A 23 28.00 9.99 -3.61
C ALA A 23 27.60 10.68 -2.28
N ALA A 24 27.16 11.94 -2.33
CA ALA A 24 26.75 12.69 -1.15
C ALA A 24 25.25 12.48 -0.83
N TYR A 25 24.48 11.92 -1.76
CA TYR A 25 23.07 11.67 -1.57
C TYR A 25 22.80 10.74 -0.38
N PRO A 26 21.95 11.14 0.60
CA PRO A 26 21.76 10.40 1.84
C PRO A 26 21.31 8.95 1.62
N GLU A 27 21.93 8.01 2.32
CA GLU A 27 21.70 6.57 2.14
C GLU A 27 20.23 6.16 2.39
N ASN A 28 19.61 6.71 3.42
CA ASN A 28 18.20 6.45 3.73
C ASN A 28 17.25 6.94 2.61
N LEU A 29 17.55 8.10 2.00
CA LEU A 29 16.79 8.62 0.87
C LEU A 29 17.08 7.81 -0.40
N ARG A 30 18.32 7.33 -0.58
CA ARG A 30 18.68 6.42 -1.70
C ARG A 30 17.81 5.18 -1.66
N THR A 31 17.72 4.53 -0.50
CA THR A 31 16.89 3.33 -0.33
C THR A 31 15.41 3.60 -0.66
N ILE A 32 14.87 4.74 -0.23
CA ILE A 32 13.47 5.10 -0.57
C ILE A 32 13.30 5.32 -2.08
N ALA A 33 14.25 6.00 -2.72
CA ALA A 33 14.22 6.20 -4.17
C ALA A 33 14.30 4.89 -4.95
N GLU A 34 15.13 3.95 -4.48
CA GLU A 34 15.22 2.59 -5.06
C GLU A 34 13.89 1.84 -4.91
N TRP A 35 13.25 1.86 -3.74
CA TRP A 35 11.94 1.24 -3.55
C TRP A 35 10.87 1.84 -4.45
N ASN A 36 10.82 3.18 -4.55
CA ASN A 36 9.87 3.87 -5.44
C ASN A 36 10.12 3.50 -6.91
N PHE A 37 11.39 3.44 -7.32
CA PHE A 37 11.75 3.08 -8.69
C PHE A 37 11.37 1.63 -9.01
N VAL A 38 11.69 0.70 -8.12
CA VAL A 38 11.32 -0.73 -8.27
C VAL A 38 9.82 -0.87 -8.45
N GLN A 39 9.02 -0.22 -7.60
CA GLN A 39 7.56 -0.24 -7.71
C GLN A 39 7.07 0.30 -9.07
N LEU A 40 7.63 1.41 -9.55
CA LEU A 40 7.24 1.98 -10.85
C LEU A 40 7.56 1.06 -12.03
N VAL A 41 8.68 0.33 -11.96
CA VAL A 41 9.07 -0.66 -12.98
C VAL A 41 8.13 -1.87 -12.92
N GLU A 42 7.82 -2.38 -11.72
CA GLU A 42 6.87 -3.48 -11.51
C GLU A 42 5.46 -3.12 -12.01
N ASP A 43 5.00 -1.91 -11.74
CA ASP A 43 3.69 -1.43 -12.21
C ASP A 43 3.64 -1.34 -13.75
N TRP A 44 4.74 -0.94 -14.39
CA TRP A 44 4.85 -0.92 -15.86
C TRP A 44 4.77 -2.33 -16.44
N ASP A 45 5.49 -3.28 -15.85
CA ASP A 45 5.47 -4.69 -16.25
C ASP A 45 4.09 -5.33 -16.03
N MET A 46 3.39 -4.98 -14.94
CA MET A 46 2.02 -5.40 -14.68
C MET A 46 1.03 -4.95 -15.77
N LEU A 47 1.29 -3.80 -16.40
CA LEU A 47 0.51 -3.32 -17.56
C LEU A 47 0.87 -4.06 -18.86
N GLY A 48 1.79 -5.03 -18.82
CA GLY A 48 2.32 -5.75 -19.98
C GLY A 48 3.30 -4.92 -20.79
N ILE A 49 3.87 -3.85 -20.22
CA ILE A 49 4.76 -2.92 -20.90
C ILE A 49 6.14 -2.99 -20.24
N LYS A 50 7.11 -3.59 -20.93
CA LYS A 50 8.49 -3.56 -20.45
C LYS A 50 9.09 -2.16 -20.65
N PRO A 51 9.62 -1.49 -19.61
CA PRO A 51 10.32 -0.23 -19.76
C PRO A 51 11.52 -0.39 -20.70
N ASP A 52 11.60 0.48 -21.71
CA ASP A 52 12.74 0.52 -22.62
C ASP A 52 13.82 1.50 -22.12
N ALA A 53 14.91 1.61 -22.88
CA ALA A 53 16.03 2.50 -22.55
C ALA A 53 15.65 3.99 -22.47
N GLN A 54 14.51 4.41 -23.06
CA GLN A 54 14.03 5.80 -22.96
C GLN A 54 13.07 6.00 -21.78
N THR A 55 12.39 4.94 -21.35
CA THR A 55 11.39 4.97 -20.28
C THR A 55 12.05 4.82 -18.92
N LEU A 56 13.06 3.95 -18.79
CA LEU A 56 13.79 3.72 -17.53
C LEU A 56 14.32 5.02 -16.89
N PRO A 57 15.02 5.92 -17.61
CA PRO A 57 15.49 7.19 -17.02
C PRO A 57 14.34 8.10 -16.56
N LYS A 58 13.17 8.04 -17.21
CA LYS A 58 11.99 8.82 -16.79
C LYS A 58 11.40 8.27 -15.51
N LEU A 59 11.29 6.96 -15.36
CA LEU A 59 10.83 6.32 -14.13
C LEU A 59 11.78 6.59 -12.97
N ALA A 60 13.10 6.53 -13.23
CA ALA A 60 14.13 6.91 -12.26
C ALA A 60 13.99 8.36 -11.78
N LEU A 61 13.78 9.29 -12.72
CA LEU A 61 13.55 10.70 -12.39
C LEU A 61 12.28 10.89 -11.55
N ILE A 62 11.19 10.18 -11.86
CA ILE A 62 9.94 10.25 -11.07
C ILE A 62 10.18 9.75 -9.64
N ALA A 63 10.83 8.59 -9.49
CA ALA A 63 11.13 8.00 -8.18
C ALA A 63 12.00 8.93 -7.32
N LEU A 64 13.02 9.55 -7.92
CA LEU A 64 13.85 10.55 -7.25
C LEU A 64 13.01 11.76 -6.82
N ARG A 65 12.20 12.33 -7.71
CA ARG A 65 11.36 13.49 -7.39
C ARG A 65 10.34 13.22 -6.29
N GLN A 66 9.76 12.02 -6.25
CA GLN A 66 8.85 11.61 -5.18
C GLN A 66 9.58 11.54 -3.82
N THR A 67 10.78 10.98 -3.83
CA THR A 67 11.63 10.88 -2.63
C THR A 67 12.04 12.25 -2.12
N GLU A 68 12.48 13.15 -3.01
CA GLU A 68 12.84 14.52 -2.68
C GLU A 68 11.64 15.30 -2.13
N ARG A 69 10.46 15.11 -2.72
CA ARG A 69 9.22 15.73 -2.22
C ARG A 69 8.90 15.23 -0.82
N LEU A 70 8.99 13.93 -0.58
CA LEU A 70 8.77 13.35 0.75
C LEU A 70 9.77 13.93 1.77
N SER A 71 11.05 13.98 1.42
CA SER A 71 12.09 14.54 2.28
C SER A 71 11.89 16.04 2.54
N THR A 72 11.40 16.79 1.56
CA THR A 72 11.17 18.24 1.71
C THR A 72 9.98 18.53 2.62
N GLU A 73 8.89 17.76 2.48
CA GLU A 73 7.64 18.03 3.20
C GLU A 73 7.61 17.41 4.60
N GLU A 74 8.18 16.21 4.75
CA GLU A 74 8.13 15.46 6.00
C GLU A 74 9.50 15.39 6.71
N GLY A 75 10.56 15.89 6.07
CA GLY A 75 11.90 15.92 6.66
C GLY A 75 11.97 16.79 7.90
N GLY A 76 12.78 16.36 8.87
CA GLY A 76 12.92 17.04 10.16
C GLY A 76 11.85 16.66 11.18
N ASN A 77 10.76 16.01 10.77
CA ASN A 77 9.75 15.47 11.68
C ASN A 77 10.06 14.01 12.05
N ALA A 78 9.71 13.59 13.27
CA ALA A 78 9.71 12.19 13.66
C ALA A 78 8.52 11.46 13.01
N LEU A 79 8.64 11.11 11.73
CA LEU A 79 7.61 10.40 10.99
C LEU A 79 7.59 8.91 11.39
N TYR A 80 6.58 8.50 12.14
CA TYR A 80 6.33 7.07 12.40
C TYR A 80 5.63 6.43 11.19
N LEU A 81 6.38 5.65 10.41
CA LEU A 81 5.83 4.90 9.28
C LEU A 81 5.17 3.60 9.77
N ASN A 82 3.86 3.66 10.03
CA ASN A 82 3.11 2.47 10.41
C ASN A 82 3.00 1.48 9.22
N LYS A 83 3.01 0.17 9.51
CA LYS A 83 2.89 -0.86 8.45
C LYS A 83 1.52 -0.90 7.76
N GLY A 84 0.54 -0.07 8.13
CA GLY A 84 -0.80 -0.06 7.53
C GLY A 84 -1.65 -1.30 7.82
N ILE A 85 -1.26 -2.16 8.77
CA ILE A 85 -1.94 -3.44 9.06
C ILE A 85 -3.40 -3.22 9.45
N SER A 86 -3.66 -2.25 10.33
CA SER A 86 -5.02 -1.92 10.76
C SER A 86 -5.86 -1.33 9.62
N TYR A 87 -5.26 -0.52 8.75
CA TYR A 87 -5.95 0.03 7.58
C TYR A 87 -6.30 -1.07 6.57
N ARG A 88 -5.36 -1.94 6.21
CA ARG A 88 -5.62 -3.08 5.31
C ARG A 88 -6.63 -4.07 5.91
N ALA A 89 -6.57 -4.30 7.23
CA ALA A 89 -7.60 -5.04 7.94
C ALA A 89 -8.96 -4.34 7.80
N SER A 90 -9.03 -3.02 7.92
CA SER A 90 -10.28 -2.26 7.75
C SER A 90 -10.85 -2.33 6.32
N LEU A 91 -9.98 -2.37 5.30
CA LEU A 91 -10.42 -2.53 3.91
C LEU A 91 -11.01 -3.93 3.68
N ARG A 92 -10.32 -4.97 4.16
CA ARG A 92 -10.84 -6.35 4.13
C ARG A 92 -12.15 -6.46 4.90
N ASP A 93 -12.21 -5.86 6.08
CA ASP A 93 -13.38 -5.94 6.97
C ASP A 93 -14.58 -5.18 6.37
N ARG A 94 -14.36 -4.09 5.63
CA ARG A 94 -15.39 -3.41 4.82
C ARG A 94 -15.88 -4.26 3.65
N ASP A 95 -14.98 -4.82 2.84
CA ASP A 95 -15.36 -5.70 1.72
C ASP A 95 -16.16 -6.92 2.22
N MET A 96 -15.75 -7.52 3.34
CA MET A 96 -16.53 -8.58 3.98
C MET A 96 -17.91 -8.10 4.42
N PHE A 97 -18.01 -6.90 5.01
CA PHE A 97 -19.28 -6.35 5.48
C PHE A 97 -20.25 -6.05 4.34
N GLU A 98 -19.76 -5.54 3.20
CA GLU A 98 -20.56 -5.29 2.00
C GLU A 98 -21.10 -6.58 1.37
N ARG A 99 -20.31 -7.66 1.40
CA ARG A 99 -20.70 -8.98 0.88
C ARG A 99 -21.50 -9.83 1.87
N PHE A 100 -21.75 -9.33 3.08
CA PHE A 100 -22.38 -10.12 4.13
C PHE A 100 -23.90 -10.22 3.95
N THR A 101 -24.40 -11.43 3.72
CA THR A 101 -25.84 -11.69 3.47
C THR A 101 -26.63 -12.02 4.73
N GLY A 102 -26.00 -11.98 5.92
CA GLY A 102 -26.63 -12.34 7.19
C GLY A 102 -26.34 -13.78 7.64
N ARG A 103 -25.98 -14.68 6.72
CA ARG A 103 -25.81 -16.12 7.01
C ARG A 103 -24.55 -16.75 6.39
N ASN A 104 -23.84 -16.05 5.49
CA ASN A 104 -22.68 -16.57 4.74
C ASN A 104 -21.34 -16.51 5.50
N TYR A 105 -21.32 -16.76 6.82
CA TYR A 105 -20.11 -16.64 7.64
C TYR A 105 -18.98 -17.59 7.22
N ASP A 106 -19.31 -18.84 6.89
CA ASP A 106 -18.32 -19.86 6.56
C ASP A 106 -17.72 -19.63 5.17
N GLU A 107 -18.52 -19.09 4.25
CA GLU A 107 -18.08 -18.71 2.91
C GLU A 107 -17.07 -17.55 2.96
N LEU A 108 -17.41 -16.47 3.67
CA LEU A 108 -16.50 -15.34 3.89
C LEU A 108 -15.22 -15.76 4.63
N GLY A 109 -15.34 -16.67 5.61
CA GLY A 109 -14.19 -17.21 6.32
C GLY A 109 -13.19 -17.89 5.39
N LYS A 110 -13.69 -18.71 4.45
CA LYS A 110 -12.85 -19.37 3.43
C LYS A 110 -12.23 -18.37 2.46
N GLN A 111 -13.03 -17.45 1.91
CA GLN A 111 -12.55 -16.44 0.93
C GLN A 111 -11.43 -15.57 1.52
N HIS A 112 -11.58 -15.14 2.77
CA HIS A 112 -10.63 -14.23 3.42
C HIS A 112 -9.62 -14.94 4.34
N HIS A 113 -9.59 -16.27 4.33
CA HIS A 113 -8.64 -17.10 5.09
C HIS A 113 -8.64 -16.79 6.60
N ILE A 114 -9.83 -16.58 7.16
CA ILE A 114 -10.05 -16.32 8.59
C ILE A 114 -11.13 -17.24 9.16
N SER A 115 -11.10 -17.48 10.47
CA SER A 115 -12.11 -18.34 11.09
C SER A 115 -13.51 -17.72 11.00
N PRO A 116 -14.58 -18.52 10.90
CA PRO A 116 -15.96 -18.01 10.96
C PRO A 116 -16.25 -17.20 12.23
N MET A 117 -15.56 -17.52 13.33
CA MET A 117 -15.61 -16.74 14.56
C MET A 117 -15.04 -15.33 14.38
N ARG A 118 -13.93 -15.19 13.66
CA ARG A 118 -13.35 -13.88 13.35
C ARG A 118 -14.26 -13.07 12.45
N VAL A 119 -14.92 -13.69 11.47
CA VAL A 119 -15.96 -13.04 10.64
C VAL A 119 -17.08 -12.48 11.53
N ARG A 120 -17.61 -13.28 12.46
CA ARG A 120 -18.65 -12.82 13.42
C ARG A 120 -18.22 -11.61 14.25
N GLN A 121 -16.99 -11.62 14.76
CA GLN A 121 -16.44 -10.48 15.51
C GLN A 121 -16.37 -9.22 14.66
N ILE A 122 -15.92 -9.35 13.40
CA ILE A 122 -15.82 -8.24 12.46
C ILE A 122 -17.21 -7.67 12.15
N MET A 123 -18.20 -8.52 11.85
CA MET A 123 -19.58 -8.06 11.61
C MET A 123 -20.16 -7.33 12.82
N ARG A 124 -19.89 -7.81 14.04
CA ARG A 124 -20.33 -7.15 15.28
C ARG A 124 -19.69 -5.78 15.44
N ALA A 125 -18.38 -5.66 15.22
CA ALA A 125 -17.65 -4.40 15.31
C ALA A 125 -18.14 -3.38 14.26
N MET A 126 -18.31 -3.82 13.00
CA MET A 126 -18.80 -2.98 11.91
C MET A 126 -20.23 -2.49 12.14
N ARG A 127 -21.13 -3.34 12.64
CA ARG A 127 -22.50 -2.93 13.02
C ARG A 127 -22.51 -1.91 14.15
N ALA A 128 -21.68 -2.10 15.18
CA ALA A 128 -21.58 -1.14 16.27
C ALA A 128 -21.05 0.22 15.78
N SER A 129 -20.08 0.21 14.87
CA SER A 129 -19.56 1.42 14.22
C SER A 129 -20.64 2.13 13.38
N GLU A 130 -21.41 1.40 12.57
CA GLU A 130 -22.49 1.97 11.77
C GLU A 130 -23.62 2.55 12.63
N THR A 131 -24.00 1.86 13.71
CA THR A 131 -25.00 2.35 14.67
C THR A 131 -24.50 3.62 15.35
N SER A 132 -23.24 3.66 15.81
CA SER A 132 -22.66 4.85 16.45
C SER A 132 -22.59 6.03 15.47
N ARG A 133 -22.21 5.78 14.21
CA ARG A 133 -22.18 6.79 13.15
C ARG A 133 -23.56 7.37 12.84
N ARG A 134 -24.60 6.54 12.86
CA ARG A 134 -26.00 6.97 12.64
C ARG A 134 -26.59 7.67 13.87
N GLN A 135 -26.22 7.25 15.08
CA GLN A 135 -26.66 7.86 16.32
C GLN A 135 -25.98 9.22 16.59
N GLY A 136 -24.73 9.40 16.15
CA GLY A 136 -24.06 10.71 16.19
C GLY A 136 -24.66 11.78 15.25
N ASN A 137 -25.64 11.40 14.41
CA ASN A 137 -26.40 12.30 13.54
C ASN A 137 -27.84 12.55 14.04
N LEU A 138 -28.18 12.09 15.25
CA LEU A 138 -29.44 12.45 15.90
C LEU A 138 -29.23 13.74 16.70
N ASP A 139 -29.22 14.88 16.01
CA ASP A 139 -29.51 16.16 16.65
C ASP A 139 -30.98 16.12 17.09
N LEU A 140 -31.17 15.82 18.38
CA LEU A 140 -32.42 16.08 19.10
C LEU A 140 -32.30 17.47 19.74
N THR A 141 -32.34 18.52 18.93
CA THR A 141 -32.53 19.91 19.35
C THR A 141 -33.73 20.52 18.64
#